data_AF-E5AW14-F1
#
_entry.id   AF-E5AW14-F1
#
_cell.length_a   1.000
_cell.length_b   1.000
_cell.length_c   1.000
_cell.angle_alpha   90.00
_cell.angle_beta   90.00
_cell.angle_gamma   90.00
#
_symmetry.space_group_name_H-M   'P 1'
#
loop_
_entity.id
_entity.type
_entity.pdbx_description
1 polymer ?
#
loop_
_entity_poly.entity_id
_entity_poly.type
_entity_poly.pdbx_seq_one_letter_code
_entity_poly.pdbx_strand_id
1 'polypeptide(L)'
;MTKQLFSRTGVRYEVALDVLGAIIAHHSEAIAAERDKPVPDEPAIERALQEVDALDALRDELDPKEPEAIERVIQQYAPQARALYGY
;
A
#
# COMPACT_ATOMS: atom_id res chain seq x y z
N MET A 1 21.21 -16.00 24.18
CA MET A 1 20.59 -16.21 22.85
C MET A 1 20.24 -14.85 22.27
N THR A 2 21.11 -14.28 21.44
CA THR A 2 21.07 -12.88 20.96
C THR A 2 20.75 -12.77 19.47
N LYS A 3 20.19 -13.82 18.85
CA LYS A 3 19.88 -13.85 17.41
C LYS A 3 18.52 -13.24 17.03
N GLN A 4 17.67 -12.91 18.00
CA GLN A 4 16.33 -12.38 17.75
C GLN A 4 16.28 -10.85 17.59
N LEU A 5 17.34 -10.13 17.96
CA LEU A 5 17.33 -8.66 18.01
C LEU A 5 17.39 -8.00 16.63
N PHE A 6 17.81 -8.73 15.58
CA PHE A 6 17.83 -8.27 14.19
C PHE A 6 17.01 -9.19 13.28
N SER A 7 15.83 -9.58 13.75
CA SER A 7 14.81 -10.09 12.85
C SER A 7 14.56 -9.06 11.74
N ARG A 8 14.90 -9.40 10.49
CA ARG A 8 14.57 -8.57 9.32
C ARG A 8 13.08 -8.33 9.16
N THR A 9 12.23 -9.04 9.92
CA THR A 9 10.78 -8.88 9.90
C THR A 9 10.35 -7.45 10.19
N GLY A 10 10.98 -6.75 11.15
CA GLY A 10 10.66 -5.34 11.40
C GLY A 10 10.96 -4.45 10.20
N VAL A 11 12.14 -4.61 9.59
CA VAL A 11 12.49 -3.87 8.35
C VAL A 11 11.53 -4.20 7.21
N ARG A 12 11.17 -5.47 7.04
CA ARG A 12 10.22 -5.86 5.99
C ARG A 12 8.80 -5.40 6.27
N TYR A 13 8.40 -5.30 7.54
CA TYR A 13 7.14 -4.71 7.93
C TYR A 13 7.05 -3.26 7.44
N GLU A 14 8.07 -2.45 7.72
CA GLU A 14 8.15 -1.08 7.20
C GLU A 14 8.12 -1.04 5.66
N VAL A 15 8.85 -1.94 4.99
CA VAL A 15 8.80 -2.04 3.52
C VAL A 15 7.39 -2.37 3.01
N ALA A 16 6.65 -3.24 3.71
CA ALA A 16 5.27 -3.55 3.35
C ALA A 16 4.36 -2.33 3.54
N LEU A 17 4.53 -1.58 4.63
CA LEU A 17 3.80 -0.33 4.88
C LEU A 17 4.10 0.72 3.81
N ASP A 18 5.38 0.89 3.43
CA ASP A 18 5.79 1.82 2.37
C ASP A 18 5.20 1.44 1.01
N VAL A 19 5.18 0.14 0.67
CA VAL A 19 4.57 -0.36 -0.56
C VAL A 19 3.08 -0.06 -0.62
N LEU A 20 2.34 -0.34 0.46
CA LEU A 20 0.91 -0.04 0.53
C LEU A 20 0.66 1.47 0.50
N GLY A 21 1.44 2.24 1.28
CA GLY A 21 1.35 3.68 1.36
C GLY A 21 1.59 4.38 0.01
N ALA A 22 2.54 3.89 -0.78
CA ALA A 22 2.79 4.41 -2.13
C ALA A 22 1.56 4.23 -3.04
N ILE A 23 0.92 3.05 -3.01
CA ILE A 23 -0.26 2.78 -3.85
C ILE A 23 -1.46 3.61 -3.38
N ILE A 24 -1.66 3.75 -2.06
CA ILE A 24 -2.71 4.60 -1.48
C ILE A 24 -2.52 6.06 -1.90
N ALA A 25 -1.29 6.57 -1.83
CA ALA A 25 -0.96 7.94 -2.23
C ALA A 25 -1.30 8.16 -3.71
N HIS A 26 -0.94 7.22 -4.58
CA HIS A 26 -1.28 7.29 -6.01
C HIS A 26 -2.80 7.36 -6.25
N HIS A 27 -3.59 6.50 -5.61
CA HIS A 27 -5.05 6.56 -5.76
C HIS A 27 -5.63 7.85 -5.20
N SER A 28 -5.11 8.35 -4.08
CA SER A 28 -5.53 9.63 -3.48
C SER A 28 -5.26 10.81 -4.43
N GLU A 29 -4.10 10.83 -5.07
CA GLU A 29 -3.75 11.81 -6.11
C GLU A 29 -4.68 11.70 -7.33
N ALA A 30 -4.96 10.48 -7.79
CA ALA A 30 -5.87 10.24 -8.91
C ALA A 30 -7.30 10.71 -8.61
N ILE A 31 -7.80 10.46 -7.39
CA ILE A 31 -9.11 10.96 -6.92
C ILE A 31 -9.13 12.48 -6.92
N ALA A 32 -8.11 13.13 -6.37
CA ALA A 32 -8.03 14.59 -6.34
C ALA A 32 -8.03 15.17 -7.76
N ALA A 33 -7.20 14.62 -8.65
CA ALA A 33 -7.12 15.05 -10.05
C ALA A 33 -8.44 14.85 -10.82
N GLU A 34 -9.18 13.76 -10.53
CA GLU A 34 -10.49 13.51 -11.14
C GLU A 34 -11.55 14.51 -10.67
N ARG A 35 -11.56 14.82 -9.37
CA ARG A 35 -12.48 15.80 -8.76
C ARG A 35 -12.27 17.22 -9.27
N ASP A 36 -11.05 17.56 -9.68
CA ASP A 36 -10.71 18.87 -10.23
C ASP A 36 -11.17 19.05 -11.69
N LYS A 37 -11.66 18.01 -12.36
CA LYS A 37 -12.15 18.13 -13.75
C LYS A 37 -13.47 18.91 -13.81
N PRO A 38 -13.76 19.61 -14.92
CA PRO A 38 -15.05 20.28 -15.12
C PRO A 38 -16.26 19.34 -15.06
N VAL A 39 -16.06 18.08 -15.46
CA VAL A 39 -17.05 17.00 -15.34
C VAL A 39 -16.30 15.76 -14.82
N PRO A 40 -16.31 15.51 -13.49
CA PRO A 40 -15.67 14.33 -12.90
C PRO A 40 -16.32 13.01 -13.32
N ASP A 41 -15.52 11.97 -13.51
CA ASP A 41 -16.00 10.59 -13.64
C ASP A 41 -16.23 9.98 -12.25
N GLU A 42 -17.45 10.14 -11.72
CA GLU A 42 -17.84 9.62 -10.40
C GLU A 42 -17.60 8.10 -10.27
N PRO A 43 -17.96 7.23 -11.25
CA PRO A 43 -17.58 5.82 -11.21
C PRO A 43 -16.08 5.56 -11.13
N ALA A 44 -15.21 6.42 -11.68
CA ALA A 44 -13.76 6.30 -11.52
C ALA A 44 -13.32 6.68 -10.11
N ILE A 45 -13.88 7.73 -9.53
CA ILE A 45 -13.62 8.16 -8.15
C ILE A 45 -14.03 7.06 -7.16
N GLU A 46 -15.22 6.49 -7.31
CA GLU A 46 -15.72 5.43 -6.43
C GLU A 46 -14.84 4.19 -6.46
N ARG A 47 -14.40 3.76 -7.65
CA ARG A 47 -13.46 2.64 -7.78
C ARG A 47 -12.14 2.92 -7.09
N ALA A 48 -11.58 4.12 -7.27
CA ALA A 48 -10.32 4.48 -6.61
C ALA A 48 -10.46 4.58 -5.08
N LEU A 49 -11.60 5.05 -4.58
CA LEU A 49 -11.89 5.06 -3.13
C LEU A 49 -11.98 3.65 -2.56
N GLN A 50 -12.64 2.73 -3.26
CA GLN A 50 -12.72 1.32 -2.83
C GLN A 50 -11.35 0.66 -2.75
N GLU A 51 -10.45 0.96 -3.68
CA GLU A 51 -9.07 0.47 -3.64
C GLU A 51 -8.29 1.07 -2.45
N VAL A 52 -8.44 2.38 -2.18
CA VAL A 52 -7.84 3.01 -1.00
C VAL A 52 -8.34 2.37 0.29
N ASP A 53 -9.65 2.20 0.46
CA ASP A 53 -10.25 1.62 1.65
C ASP A 53 -9.77 0.17 1.87
N ALA A 54 -9.65 -0.61 0.80
CA ALA A 54 -9.15 -1.98 0.86
C ALA A 54 -7.66 -2.04 1.27
N LEU A 55 -6.84 -1.13 0.76
CA LEU A 55 -5.42 -1.06 1.08
C LEU A 55 -5.17 -0.52 2.50
N ASP A 56 -5.97 0.44 2.96
CA ASP A 56 -5.93 0.95 4.33
C ASP A 56 -6.32 -0.16 5.33
N ALA A 57 -7.39 -0.91 5.05
CA ALA A 57 -7.77 -2.06 5.89
C ALA A 57 -6.65 -3.11 5.96
N LEU A 58 -6.05 -3.46 4.82
CA LEU A 58 -4.92 -4.40 4.78
C LEU A 58 -3.71 -3.88 5.56
N ARG A 59 -3.42 -2.56 5.50
CA ARG A 59 -2.34 -1.94 6.25
C ARG A 59 -2.59 -2.00 7.76
N ASP A 60 -3.82 -1.71 8.18
CA ASP A 60 -4.21 -1.70 9.59
C ASP A 60 -4.24 -3.10 10.21
N GLU A 61 -4.53 -4.13 9.41
CA GLU A 61 -4.51 -5.54 9.83
C GLU A 61 -3.10 -6.16 9.86
N LEU A 62 -2.10 -5.53 9.24
CA LEU A 62 -0.77 -6.12 9.13
C LEU A 62 -0.04 -6.13 10.49
N ASP A 63 0.30 -7.33 10.97
CA ASP A 63 1.04 -7.51 12.23
C ASP A 63 2.55 -7.68 11.97
N PRO A 64 3.45 -6.88 12.59
CA PRO A 64 4.90 -7.06 12.52
C PRO A 64 5.40 -8.42 13.04
N LYS A 65 4.56 -9.20 13.73
CA LYS A 65 4.86 -10.55 14.23
C LYS A 65 4.51 -11.65 13.24
N GLU A 66 3.89 -11.32 12.10
CA GLU A 66 3.47 -12.27 11.07
C GLU A 66 4.35 -12.15 9.81
N PRO A 67 5.59 -12.69 9.82
CA PRO A 67 6.54 -12.53 8.72
C PRO A 67 6.03 -13.03 7.37
N GLU A 68 5.18 -14.05 7.37
CA GLU A 68 4.60 -14.61 6.15
C GLU A 68 3.55 -13.69 5.54
N ALA A 69 2.70 -13.05 6.36
CA ALA A 69 1.74 -12.06 5.89
C ALA A 69 2.47 -10.86 5.27
N ILE A 70 3.52 -10.38 5.93
CA ILE A 70 4.37 -9.29 5.43
C ILE A 70 5.00 -9.64 4.07
N GLU A 71 5.56 -10.85 3.89
CA GLU A 71 6.11 -11.22 2.57
C GLU A 71 5.02 -11.29 1.49
N ARG A 72 3.83 -11.80 1.82
CA ARG A 72 2.73 -11.86 0.84
C ARG A 72 2.34 -10.47 0.36
N VAL A 73 2.22 -9.50 1.27
CA VAL A 73 1.95 -8.09 0.91
C VAL A 73 3.04 -7.55 -0.01
N ILE A 74 4.32 -7.70 0.34
CA ILE A 74 5.42 -7.22 -0.51
C ILE A 74 5.38 -7.88 -1.88
N GLN A 75 5.23 -9.21 -1.96
CA GLN A 75 5.20 -9.93 -3.23
C GLN A 75 4.05 -9.51 -4.14
N GLN A 76 2.88 -9.27 -3.55
CA GLN A 76 1.68 -8.90 -4.29
C GLN A 76 1.75 -7.45 -4.79
N TYR A 77 2.18 -6.51 -3.95
CA TYR A 77 2.01 -5.08 -4.21
C TYR A 77 3.29 -4.35 -4.62
N ALA A 78 4.48 -4.86 -4.31
CA ALA A 78 5.73 -4.21 -4.71
C ALA A 78 5.88 -4.02 -6.23
N PRO A 79 5.45 -4.95 -7.11
CA PRO A 79 5.49 -4.72 -8.56
C PRO A 79 4.69 -3.48 -8.97
N GLN A 80 3.51 -3.26 -8.38
CA GLN A 80 2.68 -2.10 -8.66
C GLN A 80 3.33 -0.82 -8.13
N ALA A 81 3.79 -0.81 -6.87
CA ALA A 81 4.48 0.34 -6.28
C ALA A 81 5.72 0.75 -7.10
N ARG A 82 6.49 -0.22 -7.61
CA ARG A 82 7.64 0.04 -8.51
C ARG A 82 7.22 0.60 -9.86
N ALA A 83 6.12 0.12 -10.44
CA ALA A 83 5.62 0.67 -11.69
C ALA A 83 5.18 2.14 -11.53
N LEU A 84 4.69 2.52 -10.35
CA LEU A 84 4.25 3.88 -10.03
C LEU A 84 5.42 4.83 -9.69
N TYR A 85 6.42 4.37 -8.93
CA TYR A 85 7.44 5.24 -8.34
C TYR A 85 8.91 4.90 -8.68
N GLY A 86 9.18 3.83 -9.44
CA GLY A 86 10.42 3.66 -10.20
C GLY A 86 11.72 3.38 -9.42
N TYR A 87 11.65 2.86 -8.18
CA TYR A 87 12.86 2.43 -7.45
C TYR A 87 13.40 1.06 -7.88
#